data_AF-A0A2V8IEX5-F1
#
_entry.id   AF-A0A2V8IEX5-F1
#
_cell.length_a   1.000
_cell.length_b   1.000
_cell.length_c   1.000
_cell.angle_alpha   90.00
_cell.angle_beta   90.00
_cell.angle_gamma   90.00
#
_symmetry.space_group_name_H-M   'P 1'
#
loop_
_entity.id
_entity.type
_entity.pdbx_description
1 polymer ?
#
loop_
_entity_poly.entity_id
_entity_poly.type
_entity_poly.pdbx_seq_one_letter_code
_entity_poly.pdbx_strand_id
1 'polypeptide(L)'
;EYASLMLSFMTFGTGYLMRPLGAVVLGAYIDHHGRRKGLLLTLSLMAVGTLSIAVMPGYERIGLFAPLLIVVGRLLQGLSAGVEVGGASVYLAEIATPGRKGFFVAWQSGSQQVAVVFAAFLGLILSSALRPEQMVGWGWRVPLLIGSMLIPFLLLL
;
A
#
# COMPACT_ATOMS: atom_id res chain seq x y z
N GLU A 1 -25.34 12.16 9.76
CA GLU A 1 -24.28 11.25 10.24
C GLU A 1 -24.22 9.90 9.52
N TYR A 2 -25.32 9.19 9.30
CA TYR A 2 -25.28 7.87 8.62
C TYR A 2 -24.72 7.91 7.19
N ALA A 3 -24.97 8.99 6.43
CA ALA A 3 -24.47 9.11 5.06
C ALA A 3 -22.93 9.23 4.97
N SER A 4 -22.27 9.94 5.90
CA SER A 4 -20.81 10.05 5.92
C SER A 4 -20.14 8.75 6.39
N LEU A 5 -20.77 8.02 7.31
CA LEU A 5 -20.38 6.68 7.70
C LEU A 5 -20.53 5.68 6.54
N MET A 6 -21.66 5.68 5.82
CA MET A 6 -21.87 4.83 4.65
C MET A 6 -20.90 5.14 3.51
N LEU A 7 -20.59 6.43 3.25
CA LEU A 7 -19.57 6.82 2.28
C LEU A 7 -18.18 6.34 2.69
N SER A 8 -17.84 6.44 3.98
CA SER A 8 -16.57 5.92 4.52
C SER A 8 -16.50 4.39 4.36
N PHE A 9 -17.56 3.66 4.74
CA PHE A 9 -17.62 2.21 4.56
C PHE A 9 -17.59 1.79 3.10
N MET A 10 -18.23 2.52 2.20
CA MET A 10 -18.16 2.25 0.76
C MET A 10 -16.74 2.47 0.24
N THR A 11 -16.06 3.56 0.62
CA THR A 11 -14.66 3.79 0.20
C THR A 11 -13.71 2.70 0.69
N PHE A 12 -13.88 2.23 1.93
CA PHE A 12 -13.14 1.08 2.44
C PHE A 12 -13.52 -0.24 1.72
N GLY A 13 -14.82 -0.47 1.50
CA GLY A 13 -15.36 -1.67 0.87
C GLY A 13 -14.94 -1.82 -0.59
N THR A 14 -14.94 -0.73 -1.37
CA THR A 14 -14.48 -0.75 -2.76
C THR A 14 -12.99 -1.09 -2.84
N GLY A 15 -12.17 -0.58 -1.91
CA GLY A 15 -10.76 -0.95 -1.82
C GLY A 15 -10.54 -2.45 -1.58
N TYR A 16 -11.41 -3.08 -0.79
CA TYR A 16 -11.38 -4.53 -0.56
C TYR A 16 -11.81 -5.34 -1.78
N LEU A 17 -12.85 -4.90 -2.49
CA LEU A 17 -13.31 -5.51 -3.75
C LEU A 17 -12.27 -5.44 -4.88
N MET A 18 -11.40 -4.41 -4.87
CA MET A 18 -10.31 -4.33 -5.84
C MET A 18 -9.24 -5.39 -5.66
N ARG A 19 -9.11 -6.01 -4.48
CA ARG A 19 -8.10 -7.06 -4.24
C ARG A 19 -8.35 -8.32 -5.09
N PRO A 20 -9.54 -8.96 -5.08
CA PRO A 20 -9.81 -10.09 -5.96
C PRO A 20 -9.79 -9.69 -7.44
N LEU A 21 -10.25 -8.49 -7.79
CA LEU A 21 -10.18 -8.00 -9.17
C LEU A 21 -8.72 -7.87 -9.64
N GLY A 22 -7.86 -7.32 -8.78
CA GLY A 22 -6.42 -7.23 -9.01
C GLY A 22 -5.79 -8.61 -9.13
N ALA A 23 -6.18 -9.55 -8.26
CA ALA A 23 -5.73 -10.94 -8.31
C ALA A 23 -5.99 -11.59 -9.69
N VAL A 24 -7.17 -11.35 -10.28
CA VAL A 24 -7.53 -11.89 -11.59
C VAL A 24 -6.78 -11.17 -12.72
N VAL A 25 -6.85 -9.83 -12.75
CA VAL A 25 -6.32 -9.03 -13.87
C VAL A 25 -4.79 -9.00 -13.88
N LEU A 26 -4.19 -8.61 -12.74
CA LEU A 26 -2.74 -8.52 -12.62
C LEU A 26 -2.13 -9.91 -12.50
N GLY A 27 -2.81 -10.88 -11.88
CA GLY A 27 -2.31 -12.27 -11.78
C GLY A 27 -2.14 -12.91 -13.15
N ALA A 28 -3.15 -12.81 -14.03
CA ALA A 28 -3.05 -13.26 -15.42
C ALA A 28 -1.91 -12.55 -16.18
N TYR A 29 -1.68 -11.26 -15.90
CA TYR A 29 -0.57 -10.51 -16.49
C TYR A 29 0.81 -11.02 -16.02
N ILE A 30 0.96 -11.31 -14.71
CA ILE A 30 2.20 -11.85 -14.13
C ILE A 30 2.53 -13.21 -14.75
N ASP A 31 1.54 -14.08 -14.92
CA ASP A 31 1.76 -15.42 -15.46
C ASP A 31 2.23 -15.37 -16.94
N HIS A 32 1.79 -14.38 -17.72
CA HIS A 32 2.24 -14.20 -19.11
C HIS A 32 3.60 -13.49 -19.26
N HIS A 33 3.92 -12.51 -18.42
CA HIS A 33 5.11 -11.65 -18.58
C HIS A 33 6.27 -11.99 -17.64
N GLY A 34 6.08 -12.98 -16.77
CA GLY A 34 7.07 -13.49 -15.82
C GLY A 34 6.95 -12.89 -14.43
N ARG A 35 7.16 -13.74 -13.39
CA ARG A 35 6.96 -13.41 -11.97
C ARG A 35 7.69 -12.14 -11.51
N ARG A 36 8.98 -12.00 -11.85
CA ARG A 36 9.79 -10.85 -11.42
C ARG A 36 9.27 -9.51 -11.95
N LYS A 37 8.94 -9.45 -13.24
CA LYS A 37 8.43 -8.22 -13.88
C LYS A 37 7.03 -7.88 -13.39
N GLY A 38 6.19 -8.90 -13.21
CA GLY A 38 4.86 -8.73 -12.63
C GLY A 38 4.90 -8.17 -11.21
N LEU A 39 5.78 -8.70 -10.36
CA LEU A 39 5.92 -8.24 -8.97
C LEU A 39 6.41 -6.77 -8.89
N LEU A 40 7.35 -6.38 -9.76
CA LEU A 40 7.80 -4.98 -9.86
C LEU A 40 6.67 -4.06 -10.34
N LEU A 41 5.82 -4.51 -11.27
CA LEU A 41 4.66 -3.74 -11.73
C LEU A 41 3.64 -3.53 -10.61
N THR A 42 3.33 -4.56 -9.83
CA THR A 42 2.39 -4.42 -8.70
C THR A 42 2.98 -3.46 -7.65
N LEU A 43 4.23 -3.66 -7.25
CA LEU A 43 4.88 -2.80 -6.25
C LEU A 43 4.96 -1.33 -6.71
N SER A 44 5.23 -1.09 -8.00
CA SER A 44 5.22 0.28 -8.56
C SER A 44 3.82 0.90 -8.63
N LEU A 45 2.76 0.13 -8.92
CA LEU A 45 1.38 0.60 -8.84
C LEU A 45 0.99 0.99 -7.41
N MET A 46 1.33 0.16 -6.42
CA MET A 46 1.08 0.45 -5.00
C MET A 46 1.83 1.70 -4.53
N ALA A 47 3.09 1.81 -4.94
CA ALA A 47 3.94 2.96 -4.72
C ALA A 47 3.30 4.26 -5.24
N VAL A 48 2.95 4.31 -6.52
CA VAL A 48 2.31 5.47 -7.16
C VAL A 48 1.00 5.82 -6.46
N GLY A 49 0.17 4.83 -6.12
CA GLY A 49 -1.06 5.04 -5.36
C GLY A 49 -0.82 5.63 -3.97
N THR A 50 0.27 5.25 -3.29
CA THR A 50 0.61 5.78 -1.95
C THR A 50 1.15 7.20 -2.03
N LEU A 51 2.03 7.47 -2.99
CA LEU A 51 2.60 8.80 -3.21
C LEU A 51 1.54 9.82 -3.64
N SER A 52 0.61 9.40 -4.48
CA SER A 52 -0.55 10.23 -4.87
C SER A 52 -1.38 10.65 -3.66
N ILE A 53 -1.52 9.79 -2.65
CA ILE A 53 -2.23 10.12 -1.39
C ILE A 53 -1.35 10.98 -0.47
N ALA A 54 -0.04 10.72 -0.40
CA ALA A 54 0.89 11.42 0.49
C ALA A 54 1.15 12.88 0.08
N VAL A 55 1.29 13.14 -1.23
CA VAL A 55 1.58 14.47 -1.80
C VAL A 55 0.31 15.31 -1.96
N MET A 56 -0.85 14.70 -1.74
CA MET A 56 -2.15 15.29 -1.97
C MET A 56 -2.37 16.59 -1.18
N PRO A 57 -2.55 17.75 -1.85
CA PRO A 57 -2.93 18.98 -1.17
C PRO A 57 -4.26 18.80 -0.42
N GLY A 58 -4.40 19.51 0.71
CA GLY A 58 -5.62 19.42 1.53
C GLY A 58 -6.87 19.87 0.77
N TYR A 59 -8.05 19.50 1.29
CA TYR A 59 -9.35 19.85 0.72
C TYR A 59 -9.49 21.34 0.37
N GLU A 60 -8.83 22.21 1.14
CA GLU A 60 -8.81 23.66 0.94
C GLU A 60 -8.26 24.12 -0.42
N ARG A 61 -7.40 23.33 -1.09
CA ARG A 61 -6.81 23.74 -2.39
C ARG A 61 -7.50 23.12 -3.62
N ILE A 62 -8.14 21.97 -3.49
CA ILE A 62 -8.63 21.18 -4.65
C ILE A 62 -10.09 20.72 -4.52
N GLY A 63 -10.75 21.00 -3.39
CA GLY A 63 -12.16 20.65 -3.16
C GLY A 63 -12.46 19.16 -3.36
N LEU A 64 -13.57 18.85 -4.03
CA LEU A 64 -14.07 17.49 -4.31
C LEU A 64 -13.12 16.61 -5.13
N PHE A 65 -12.11 17.17 -5.81
CA PHE A 65 -11.08 16.36 -6.48
C PHE A 65 -10.15 15.66 -5.48
N ALA A 66 -10.01 16.20 -4.27
CA ALA A 66 -9.16 15.61 -3.24
C ALA A 66 -9.62 14.19 -2.85
N PRO A 67 -10.88 13.98 -2.42
CA PRO A 67 -11.36 12.63 -2.13
C PRO A 67 -11.37 11.73 -3.37
N LEU A 68 -11.69 12.23 -4.57
CA LEU A 68 -11.74 11.42 -5.80
C LEU A 68 -10.39 10.75 -6.11
N LEU A 69 -9.31 11.52 -6.09
CA LEU A 69 -7.96 11.03 -6.33
C LEU A 69 -7.46 10.11 -5.20
N ILE A 70 -7.87 10.35 -3.95
CA ILE A 70 -7.62 9.41 -2.84
C ILE A 70 -8.33 8.08 -3.09
N VAL A 71 -9.59 8.11 -3.57
CA VAL A 71 -10.32 6.90 -3.96
C VAL A 71 -9.58 6.17 -5.08
N VAL A 72 -9.19 6.86 -6.16
CA VAL A 72 -8.43 6.25 -7.25
C VAL A 72 -7.12 5.64 -6.75
N GLY A 73 -6.36 6.36 -5.92
CA GLY A 73 -5.14 5.83 -5.29
C GLY A 73 -5.39 4.59 -4.44
N ARG A 74 -6.49 4.56 -3.68
CA ARG A 74 -6.91 3.39 -2.90
C ARG A 74 -7.31 2.21 -3.78
N LEU A 75 -7.97 2.45 -4.90
CA LEU A 75 -8.33 1.40 -5.86
C LEU A 75 -7.07 0.79 -6.49
N LEU A 76 -6.10 1.63 -6.90
CA LEU A 76 -4.81 1.18 -7.43
C LEU A 76 -4.02 0.36 -6.39
N GLN A 77 -3.96 0.82 -5.14
CA GLN A 77 -3.35 0.06 -4.05
C GLN A 77 -4.07 -1.28 -3.82
N GLY A 78 -5.41 -1.28 -3.84
CA GLY A 78 -6.22 -2.49 -3.69
C GLY A 78 -5.94 -3.52 -4.79
N LEU A 79 -5.84 -3.07 -6.05
CA LEU A 79 -5.49 -3.93 -7.19
C LEU A 79 -4.10 -4.56 -7.00
N SER A 80 -3.09 -3.78 -6.61
CA SER A 80 -1.74 -4.29 -6.36
C SER A 80 -1.70 -5.30 -5.22
N ALA A 81 -2.29 -4.96 -4.07
CA ALA A 81 -2.27 -5.77 -2.86
C ALA A 81 -2.96 -7.14 -3.05
N GLY A 82 -3.81 -7.30 -4.07
CA GLY A 82 -4.44 -8.55 -4.43
C GLY A 82 -3.48 -9.60 -5.00
N VAL A 83 -2.44 -9.17 -5.71
CA VAL A 83 -1.45 -10.05 -6.35
C VAL A 83 -0.14 -10.10 -5.58
N GLU A 84 0.25 -9.00 -4.95
CA GLU A 84 1.55 -8.85 -4.31
C GLU A 84 1.86 -9.97 -3.30
N VAL A 85 0.91 -10.29 -2.42
CA VAL A 85 1.10 -11.30 -1.36
C VAL A 85 1.33 -12.70 -1.95
N GLY A 86 0.54 -13.07 -2.96
CA GLY A 86 0.67 -14.37 -3.63
C GLY A 86 1.91 -14.44 -4.52
N GLY A 87 2.12 -13.43 -5.36
CA GLY A 87 3.23 -13.34 -6.30
C GLY A 87 4.59 -13.28 -5.61
N ALA A 88 4.73 -12.49 -4.54
CA ALA A 88 5.96 -12.42 -3.75
C ALA A 88 6.29 -13.74 -3.06
N SER A 89 5.28 -14.40 -2.48
CA SER A 89 5.46 -15.70 -1.81
C SER A 89 5.91 -16.79 -2.78
N VAL A 90 5.31 -16.86 -3.97
CA VAL A 90 5.69 -17.82 -5.01
C VAL A 90 7.10 -17.53 -5.53
N TYR A 91 7.41 -16.26 -5.83
CA TYR A 91 8.73 -15.84 -6.29
C TYR A 91 9.85 -16.17 -5.28
N LEU A 92 9.60 -15.92 -3.99
CA LEU A 92 10.53 -16.27 -2.92
C LEU A 92 10.70 -17.80 -2.79
N ALA A 93 9.63 -18.57 -2.98
CA ALA A 93 9.70 -20.03 -2.97
C ALA A 93 10.46 -20.61 -4.17
N GLU A 94 10.43 -19.94 -5.32
CA GLU A 94 11.18 -20.31 -6.54
C GLU A 94 12.67 -20.04 -6.41
N ILE A 95 13.08 -18.97 -5.71
CA ILE A 95 14.49 -18.59 -5.52
C ILE A 95 15.11 -19.24 -4.27
N ALA A 96 14.28 -19.69 -3.33
CA ALA A 96 14.76 -20.27 -2.08
C ALA A 96 15.60 -21.54 -2.26
N THR A 97 16.66 -21.65 -1.47
CA THR A 97 17.52 -22.84 -1.42
C THR A 97 16.73 -24.09 -0.99
N PRO A 98 17.08 -25.28 -1.52
CA PRO A 98 16.42 -26.53 -1.15
C PRO A 98 16.40 -26.72 0.38
N GLY A 99 15.23 -27.07 0.94
CA GLY A 99 15.05 -27.27 2.38
C GLY A 99 14.79 -25.99 3.22
N ARG A 100 14.91 -24.77 2.65
CA ARG A 100 14.68 -23.50 3.37
C ARG A 100 13.48 -22.69 2.87
N LYS A 101 12.67 -23.25 1.96
CA LYS A 101 11.52 -22.56 1.32
C LYS A 101 10.57 -21.91 2.33
N GLY A 102 10.23 -22.63 3.41
CA GLY A 102 9.33 -22.11 4.46
C GLY A 102 9.87 -20.85 5.14
N PHE A 103 11.19 -20.76 5.37
CA PHE A 103 11.80 -19.59 5.99
C PHE A 103 11.76 -18.35 5.08
N PHE A 104 12.08 -18.52 3.79
CA PHE A 104 12.02 -17.43 2.81
C PHE A 104 10.59 -16.92 2.58
N VAL A 105 9.61 -17.82 2.53
CA VAL A 105 8.20 -17.42 2.41
C VAL A 105 7.69 -16.77 3.70
N ALA A 106 8.06 -17.28 4.88
CA ALA A 106 7.68 -16.67 6.16
C ALA A 106 8.27 -15.25 6.33
N TRP A 107 9.43 -14.97 5.72
CA TRP A 107 10.02 -13.63 5.73
C TRP A 107 9.13 -12.58 5.05
N GLN A 108 8.35 -12.97 4.04
CA GLN A 108 7.40 -12.08 3.36
C GLN A 108 6.36 -11.56 4.35
N SER A 109 5.63 -12.45 5.03
CA SER A 109 4.68 -12.06 6.09
C SER A 109 5.36 -11.39 7.28
N GLY A 110 6.55 -11.86 7.68
CA GLY A 110 7.31 -11.27 8.79
C GLY A 110 7.65 -9.79 8.56
N SER A 111 8.11 -9.46 7.34
CA SER A 111 8.45 -8.08 6.97
C SER A 111 7.24 -7.14 7.02
N GLN A 112 6.04 -7.62 6.65
CA GLN A 112 4.81 -6.82 6.74
C GLN A 112 4.46 -6.50 8.20
N GLN A 113 4.59 -7.46 9.10
CA GLN A 113 4.34 -7.24 10.52
C GLN A 113 5.34 -6.25 11.13
N VAL A 114 6.63 -6.37 10.76
CA VAL A 114 7.66 -5.40 11.18
C VAL A 114 7.33 -4.00 10.66
N ALA A 115 6.88 -3.87 9.41
CA ALA A 115 6.46 -2.59 8.84
C ALA A 115 5.27 -1.97 9.59
N VAL A 116 4.28 -2.79 9.98
CA VAL A 116 3.13 -2.33 10.78
C VAL A 116 3.58 -1.85 12.17
N VAL A 117 4.46 -2.60 12.84
CA VAL A 117 4.99 -2.20 14.16
C VAL A 117 5.80 -0.92 14.04
N PHE A 118 6.64 -0.78 13.01
CA PHE A 118 7.40 0.43 12.75
C PHE A 118 6.49 1.63 12.50
N ALA A 119 5.44 1.48 11.68
CA ALA A 119 4.46 2.53 11.43
C ALA A 119 3.71 2.93 12.70
N ALA A 120 3.32 1.97 13.54
CA ALA A 120 2.67 2.23 14.82
C ALA A 120 3.61 2.98 15.80
N PHE A 121 4.87 2.58 15.87
CA PHE A 121 5.89 3.25 16.69
C PHE A 121 6.11 4.69 16.23
N LEU A 122 6.16 4.93 14.92
CA LEU A 122 6.30 6.26 14.34
C LEU A 122 5.06 7.13 14.65
N GLY A 123 3.87 6.54 14.58
CA GLY A 123 2.62 7.18 15.01
C GLY A 123 2.61 7.55 16.50
N LEU A 124 3.15 6.70 17.38
CA LEU A 124 3.28 6.97 18.81
C LEU A 124 4.23 8.14 19.08
N ILE A 125 5.39 8.18 18.41
CA ILE A 125 6.35 9.30 18.53
C ILE A 125 5.71 10.61 18.07
N LEU A 126 5.03 10.61 16.92
CA LEU A 126 4.35 11.79 16.41
C LEU A 126 3.21 12.24 17.35
N SER A 127 2.45 11.29 17.89
CA SER A 127 1.35 11.58 18.81
C SER A 127 1.81 12.08 20.18
N SER A 128 3.03 11.75 20.62
CA SER A 128 3.60 12.26 21.87
C SER A 128 4.35 13.58 21.69
N ALA A 129 4.94 13.82 20.51
CA ALA A 129 5.70 15.02 20.19
C ALA A 129 4.82 16.18 19.68
N LEU A 130 3.70 15.89 19.01
CA LEU A 130 2.83 16.90 18.39
C LEU A 130 1.54 17.14 19.18
N ARG A 131 1.06 18.38 19.17
CA ARG A 131 -0.28 18.70 19.67
C ARG A 131 -1.34 18.09 18.75
N PRO A 132 -2.54 17.74 19.26
CA PRO A 132 -3.61 17.13 18.46
C PRO A 132 -3.93 17.91 17.17
N GLU A 133 -3.91 19.24 17.26
CA GLU A 133 -4.15 20.16 16.14
C GLU A 133 -3.10 20.01 15.02
N GLN A 134 -1.84 19.80 15.38
CA GLN A 134 -0.74 19.60 14.43
C GLN A 134 -0.75 18.20 13.82
N MET A 135 -1.19 17.20 14.59
CA MET A 135 -1.34 15.82 14.12
C MET A 135 -2.39 15.71 13.01
N VAL A 136 -3.54 16.39 13.18
CA VAL A 136 -4.62 16.45 12.18
C VAL A 136 -4.22 17.31 10.98
N GLY A 137 -3.47 18.40 11.21
CA GLY A 137 -3.03 19.28 10.12
C GLY A 137 -2.03 18.61 9.16
N TRP A 138 -0.92 18.10 9.67
CA TRP A 138 0.17 17.57 8.84
C TRP A 138 0.83 16.30 9.37
N GLY A 139 0.73 16.00 10.67
CA GLY A 139 1.41 14.85 11.29
C GLY A 139 1.06 13.51 10.63
N TRP A 140 -0.18 13.32 10.19
CA TRP A 140 -0.61 12.12 9.47
C TRP A 140 0.11 11.89 8.13
N ARG A 141 0.72 12.92 7.53
CA ARG A 141 1.47 12.82 6.27
C ARG A 141 2.86 12.23 6.46
N VAL A 142 3.46 12.37 7.64
CA VAL A 142 4.85 11.94 7.89
C VAL A 142 5.02 10.42 7.71
N PRO A 143 4.18 9.55 8.30
CA PRO A 143 4.30 8.10 8.08
C PRO A 143 4.06 7.71 6.62
N LEU A 144 3.14 8.41 5.92
CA LEU A 144 2.84 8.18 4.51
C LEU A 144 4.01 8.58 3.60
N LEU A 145 4.67 9.70 3.89
CA LEU A 145 5.87 10.15 3.17
C LEU A 145 7.03 9.18 3.38
N ILE A 146 7.25 8.69 4.60
CA ILE A 146 8.26 7.67 4.89
C ILE A 146 7.94 6.38 4.14
N GLY A 147 6.67 5.95 4.13
CA GLY A 147 6.22 4.81 3.32
C GLY A 147 6.46 5.02 1.83
N SER A 148 6.30 6.24 1.32
CA SER A 148 6.57 6.58 -0.09
C SER A 148 8.06 6.67 -0.44
N MET A 149 8.97 6.75 0.54
CA MET A 149 10.41 6.68 0.28
C MET A 149 10.90 5.27 -0.09
N LEU A 150 10.11 4.22 0.19
CA LEU A 150 10.41 2.86 -0.31
C LEU A 150 10.37 2.79 -1.84
N ILE A 151 9.70 3.72 -2.51
CA ILE A 151 9.45 3.76 -3.95
C ILE A 151 10.72 3.94 -4.78
N PRO A 152 11.53 5.02 -4.59
CA PRO A 152 12.78 5.17 -5.32
C PRO A 152 13.76 4.04 -5.03
N PHE A 153 13.76 3.50 -3.81
CA PHE A 153 14.59 2.35 -3.46
C PHE A 153 14.22 1.10 -4.27
N LEU A 154 12.93 0.87 -4.51
CA LEU A 154 12.41 -0.25 -5.32
C LEU A 154 12.68 -0.07 -6.82
N LEU A 155 12.68 1.18 -7.33
CA LEU A 155 12.97 1.49 -8.74
C LEU A 155 14.47 1.50 -9.07
N LEU A 156 15.34 1.67 -8.06
CA LEU A 156 16.80 1.64 -8.20
C LEU A 156 17.40 0.21 -8.14
N LEU A 157 16.61 -0.79 -7.75
CA LEU A 157 16.97 -2.21 -7.59
C LEU A 157 16.63 -3.04 -8.84
#